data_AF-T0NFF4-F1
#
_entry.id   AF-T0NFF4-F1
#
_cell.length_a   1.000
_cell.length_b   1.000
_cell.length_c   1.000
_cell.angle_alpha   90.00
_cell.angle_beta   90.00
_cell.angle_gamma   90.00
#
_symmetry.space_group_name_H-M   'P 1'
#
loop_
_entity.id
_entity.type
_entity.pdbx_description
1 polymer ?
#
loop_
_entity_poly.entity_id
_entity_poly.type
_entity_poly.pdbx_seq_one_letter_code
_entity_poly.pdbx_strand_id
1 'polypeptide(L)'
;MIGQVQLMGCGDFEKVREAIEEHKGEILDLANSRSRTLSSMKAGARDLEVRKINDPEGSIVLHLKVDVRDAMGANVVNSMCEAVAPFLESITGCKTNLRILSNLTPDRIARSKAKFRKDLIGGEEVVKRIIRSYEMADVDPYRAATHNKGIMNGVDAVILATMNDWRSAEANAHTYHNLSGHLSLTRYSQDENGDLIGEIEIPVAVGTVGGSTNTVKKAAIFRKILSVGSSSEFAQVLAAVGLAQNFAALRALSAEGIQKGHMGLHARSLAVSVGAKGDEIDRISETMVSEGNISMARARDLLESIRKSSA
;
A
#
# COMPACT_ATOMS: atom_id res chain seq x y z
N MET A 1 14.38 6.42 1.06
CA MET A 1 14.54 5.00 1.46
C MET A 1 15.44 4.95 2.67
N ILE A 2 15.33 3.89 3.47
CA ILE A 2 16.20 3.68 4.63
C ILE A 2 17.04 2.44 4.36
N GLY A 3 18.37 2.56 4.48
CA GLY A 3 19.30 1.44 4.60
C GLY A 3 19.68 1.25 6.06
N GLN A 4 19.86 0.00 6.50
CA GLN A 4 20.26 -0.31 7.87
C GLN A 4 21.58 -1.06 7.90
N VAL A 5 22.49 -0.62 8.77
CA VAL A 5 23.70 -1.36 9.14
C VAL A 5 23.65 -1.65 10.63
N GLN A 6 23.53 -2.93 10.99
CA GLN A 6 23.57 -3.38 12.38
C GLN A 6 25.03 -3.51 12.83
N LEU A 7 25.35 -2.87 13.96
CA LEU A 7 26.63 -2.89 14.65
C LEU A 7 26.46 -3.65 15.98
N MET A 8 27.28 -4.68 16.17
CA MET A 8 27.27 -5.61 17.31
C MET A 8 28.61 -5.57 18.05
N GLY A 9 28.62 -6.06 19.29
CA GLY A 9 29.82 -6.06 20.12
C GLY A 9 30.35 -4.65 20.38
N CYS A 10 29.47 -3.66 20.35
CA CYS A 10 29.82 -2.26 20.56
C CYS A 10 30.04 -1.99 22.05
N GLY A 11 30.96 -1.07 22.34
CA GLY A 11 31.16 -0.54 23.68
C GLY A 11 30.10 0.51 24.02
N ASP A 12 30.55 1.69 24.44
CA ASP A 12 29.68 2.80 24.80
C ASP A 12 28.94 3.37 23.57
N PHE A 13 27.62 3.52 23.67
CA PHE A 13 26.78 4.01 22.58
C PHE A 13 27.12 5.44 22.16
N GLU A 14 27.38 6.34 23.11
CA GLU A 14 27.68 7.73 22.79
C GLU A 14 29.03 7.84 22.09
N LYS A 15 30.03 7.07 22.51
CA LYS A 15 31.32 7.02 21.79
C LYS A 15 31.17 6.53 20.35
N VAL A 16 30.37 5.49 20.13
CA VAL A 16 30.10 4.98 18.76
C VAL A 16 29.35 6.03 17.94
N ARG A 17 28.35 6.69 18.53
CA ARG A 17 27.57 7.74 17.87
C ARG A 17 28.45 8.93 17.49
N GLU A 18 29.31 9.38 18.39
CA GLU A 18 30.26 10.49 18.16
C GLU A 18 31.24 10.15 17.03
N ALA A 19 31.84 8.96 17.06
CA ALA A 19 32.76 8.51 16.00
C ALA A 19 32.08 8.49 14.62
N ILE A 20 30.82 8.03 14.55
CA ILE A 20 30.04 8.03 13.31
C ILE A 20 29.72 9.46 12.85
N GLU A 21 29.34 10.36 13.77
CA GLU A 21 28.98 11.73 13.42
C GLU A 21 30.20 12.53 12.96
N GLU A 22 31.37 12.32 13.57
CA GLU A 22 32.65 12.92 13.15
C GLU A 22 33.00 12.54 11.71
N HIS A 23 32.73 11.29 11.31
CA HIS A 23 33.02 10.77 9.97
C HIS A 23 31.80 10.78 9.03
N LYS A 24 30.73 11.51 9.36
CA LYS A 24 29.48 11.52 8.60
C LYS A 24 29.67 11.83 7.12
N GLY A 25 30.51 12.81 6.81
CA GLY A 25 30.83 13.18 5.42
C GLY A 25 31.43 12.01 4.63
N GLU A 26 32.45 11.36 5.20
CA GLU A 26 33.12 10.22 4.58
C GLU A 26 32.19 9.02 4.39
N ILE A 27 31.32 8.75 5.37
CA ILE A 27 30.29 7.69 5.26
C ILE A 27 29.35 7.97 4.10
N LEU A 28 28.86 9.20 3.97
CA LEU A 28 27.95 9.59 2.89
C LEU A 28 28.63 9.55 1.52
N ASP A 29 29.88 10.00 1.43
CA ASP A 29 30.67 9.95 0.19
C ASP A 29 30.94 8.51 -0.24
N LEU A 30 31.30 7.64 0.71
CA LEU A 30 31.53 6.22 0.47
C LEU A 30 30.25 5.52 0.00
N ALA A 31 29.10 5.80 0.64
CA ALA A 31 27.81 5.32 0.17
C ALA A 31 27.53 5.80 -1.26
N ASN A 32 27.67 7.10 -1.52
CA ASN A 32 27.40 7.70 -2.82
C ASN A 32 28.33 7.20 -3.95
N SER A 33 29.54 6.73 -3.62
CA SER A 33 30.44 6.07 -4.58
C SER A 33 29.81 4.84 -5.27
N ARG A 34 28.77 4.24 -4.67
CA ARG A 34 28.10 3.04 -5.21
C ARG A 34 27.14 3.32 -6.36
N SER A 35 26.78 4.58 -6.62
CA SER A 35 25.85 4.90 -7.72
C SER A 35 26.19 6.20 -8.42
N ARG A 36 26.94 6.11 -9.51
CA ARG A 36 27.22 7.24 -10.41
C ARG A 36 25.93 7.90 -10.92
N THR A 37 24.89 7.12 -11.21
CA THR A 37 23.60 7.62 -11.69
C THR A 37 22.94 8.53 -10.66
N LEU A 38 22.80 8.07 -9.41
CA LEU A 38 22.19 8.89 -8.36
C LEU A 38 23.04 10.13 -8.08
N SER A 39 24.37 9.99 -7.98
CA SER A 39 25.25 11.15 -7.77
C SER A 39 25.13 12.19 -8.90
N SER A 40 25.02 11.75 -10.17
CA SER A 40 24.83 12.66 -11.31
C SER A 40 23.52 13.44 -11.25
N MET A 41 22.49 12.87 -10.60
CA MET A 41 21.19 13.51 -10.36
C MET A 41 21.18 14.32 -9.05
N LYS A 42 22.37 14.57 -8.48
CA LYS A 42 22.56 15.11 -7.13
C LYS A 42 21.64 14.40 -6.14
N ALA A 43 21.53 13.07 -6.21
CA ALA A 43 20.72 12.15 -5.39
C ALA A 43 21.63 11.17 -4.63
N GLY A 44 21.05 10.18 -3.94
CA GLY A 44 21.80 9.18 -3.17
C GLY A 44 21.65 9.35 -1.66
N ALA A 45 22.65 8.92 -0.89
CA ALA A 45 22.70 9.07 0.55
C ALA A 45 22.76 10.56 0.92
N ARG A 46 21.81 10.99 1.76
CA ARG A 46 21.60 12.39 2.16
C ARG A 46 21.96 12.65 3.61
N ASP A 47 21.69 11.67 4.44
CA ASP A 47 21.79 11.78 5.87
C ASP A 47 21.95 10.40 6.49
N LEU A 48 22.31 10.39 7.77
CA LEU A 48 22.35 9.18 8.57
C LEU A 48 21.80 9.43 9.98
N GLU A 49 21.33 8.37 10.61
CA GLU A 49 20.81 8.39 11.98
C GLU A 49 21.36 7.16 12.71
N VAL A 50 21.86 7.33 13.94
CA VAL A 50 22.38 6.24 14.75
C VAL A 50 21.41 5.99 15.91
N ARG A 51 21.00 4.74 16.08
CA ARG A 51 20.01 4.35 17.08
C ARG A 51 20.52 3.17 17.88
N LYS A 52 20.25 3.18 19.18
CA LYS A 52 20.33 1.97 20.00
C LYS A 52 19.02 1.20 19.87
N ILE A 53 19.10 -0.10 19.64
CA ILE A 53 17.93 -0.97 19.66
C ILE A 53 17.89 -1.77 20.96
N ASN A 54 16.68 -2.13 21.39
CA ASN A 54 16.45 -2.89 22.62
C ASN A 54 16.42 -4.39 22.32
N ASP A 55 17.56 -4.94 21.91
CA ASP A 55 17.80 -6.38 21.82
C ASP A 55 18.67 -6.84 23.02
N PRO A 56 18.76 -8.17 23.28
CA PRO A 56 19.48 -8.68 24.46
C PRO A 56 20.95 -8.26 24.56
N GLU A 57 21.60 -7.99 23.42
CA GLU A 57 23.02 -7.60 23.35
C GLU A 57 23.24 -6.08 23.24
N GLY A 58 22.18 -5.28 23.11
CA GLY A 58 22.27 -3.82 23.02
C GLY A 58 22.91 -3.32 21.73
N SER A 59 22.54 -3.91 20.59
CA SER A 59 23.01 -3.54 19.26
C SER A 59 22.77 -2.05 18.93
N ILE A 60 23.64 -1.52 18.09
CA ILE A 60 23.51 -0.18 17.51
C ILE A 60 23.14 -0.35 16.04
N VAL A 61 22.23 0.47 15.53
CA VAL A 61 21.83 0.46 14.12
C VAL A 61 22.08 1.84 13.52
N LEU A 62 22.86 1.88 12.45
CA LEU A 62 22.97 3.04 11.58
C LEU A 62 21.91 2.96 10.49
N HIS A 63 21.14 4.02 10.34
CA HIS A 63 20.24 4.25 9.23
C HIS A 63 20.90 5.17 8.21
N LEU A 64 21.00 4.74 6.95
CA LEU A 64 21.28 5.62 5.82
C LEU A 64 19.96 6.13 5.24
N LYS A 65 19.79 7.44 5.15
CA LYS A 65 18.65 8.09 4.48
C LYS A 65 19.02 8.34 3.01
N VAL A 66 18.37 7.62 2.10
CA VAL A 66 18.74 7.60 0.68
C VAL A 66 17.61 8.14 -0.21
N ASP A 67 17.90 9.18 -0.98
CA ASP A 67 17.09 9.68 -2.08
C ASP A 67 17.35 8.82 -3.33
N VAL A 68 16.37 7.97 -3.65
CA VAL A 68 16.45 6.97 -4.73
C VAL A 68 15.73 7.43 -6.00
N ARG A 69 15.25 8.68 -6.04
CA ARG A 69 14.46 9.24 -7.14
C ARG A 69 13.32 8.31 -7.54
N ASP A 70 13.24 7.95 -8.81
CA ASP A 70 12.16 7.17 -9.41
C ASP A 70 12.30 5.66 -9.28
N ALA A 71 13.35 5.19 -8.60
CA ALA A 71 13.51 3.78 -8.29
C ALA A 71 12.79 3.42 -6.99
N MET A 72 12.44 2.13 -6.85
CA MET A 72 12.12 1.57 -5.55
C MET A 72 13.33 1.71 -4.60
N GLY A 73 14.52 1.36 -5.08
CA GLY A 73 15.80 1.65 -4.42
C GLY A 73 16.42 0.50 -3.62
N ALA A 74 15.82 -0.69 -3.56
CA ALA A 74 16.31 -1.80 -2.74
C ALA A 74 17.79 -2.16 -3.00
N ASN A 75 18.13 -2.47 -4.26
CA ASN A 75 19.49 -2.92 -4.60
C ASN A 75 20.54 -1.85 -4.32
N VAL A 76 20.28 -0.59 -4.71
CA VAL A 76 21.25 0.49 -4.53
C VAL A 76 21.47 0.80 -3.04
N VAL A 77 20.43 0.75 -2.22
CA VAL A 77 20.53 0.97 -0.77
C VAL A 77 21.32 -0.17 -0.11
N ASN A 78 21.08 -1.43 -0.49
CA ASN A 78 21.86 -2.55 0.03
C ASN A 78 23.34 -2.42 -0.32
N SER A 79 23.67 -2.10 -1.58
CA SER A 79 25.05 -1.88 -2.00
C SER A 79 25.72 -0.71 -1.24
N MET A 80 24.96 0.35 -0.92
CA MET A 80 25.45 1.45 -0.07
C MET A 80 25.76 0.96 1.35
N CYS A 81 24.85 0.20 1.97
CA CYS A 81 25.06 -0.39 3.29
C CYS A 81 26.27 -1.34 3.33
N GLU A 82 26.45 -2.17 2.30
CA GLU A 82 27.60 -3.05 2.15
C GLU A 82 28.91 -2.29 2.03
N ALA A 83 28.92 -1.17 1.28
CA ALA A 83 30.12 -0.36 1.11
C ALA A 83 30.55 0.37 2.38
N VAL A 84 29.61 0.91 3.18
CA VAL A 84 29.97 1.64 4.39
C VAL A 84 30.36 0.74 5.55
N ALA A 85 29.93 -0.52 5.54
CA ALA A 85 30.12 -1.42 6.67
C ALA A 85 31.59 -1.62 7.12
N PRO A 86 32.56 -1.91 6.24
CA PRO A 86 33.96 -2.04 6.65
C PRO A 86 34.53 -0.75 7.27
N PHE A 87 34.11 0.41 6.76
CA PHE A 87 34.54 1.70 7.30
C PHE A 87 33.95 1.94 8.69
N LEU A 88 32.67 1.62 8.89
CA LEU A 88 32.03 1.67 10.21
C LEU A 88 32.73 0.77 11.22
N GLU A 89 33.13 -0.46 10.86
CA GLU A 89 33.93 -1.32 11.75
C GLU A 89 35.27 -0.67 12.11
N SER A 90 35.94 -0.01 11.16
CA SER A 90 37.24 0.62 11.38
C SER A 90 37.21 1.81 12.35
N ILE A 91 36.17 2.65 12.28
CA ILE A 91 36.07 3.87 13.10
C ILE A 91 35.39 3.60 14.46
N THR A 92 34.59 2.54 14.58
CA THR A 92 33.85 2.24 15.82
C THR A 92 34.44 1.09 16.62
N GLY A 93 35.21 0.20 15.99
CA GLY A 93 35.66 -1.06 16.58
C GLY A 93 34.55 -2.12 16.72
N CYS A 94 33.30 -1.80 16.34
CA CYS A 94 32.19 -2.74 16.34
C CYS A 94 32.31 -3.77 15.20
N LYS A 95 31.43 -4.78 15.21
CA LYS A 95 31.26 -5.74 14.11
C LYS A 95 29.94 -5.53 13.39
N THR A 96 29.94 -5.59 12.07
CA THR A 96 28.73 -5.41 11.26
C THR A 96 28.03 -6.75 10.98
N ASN A 97 26.71 -6.76 11.08
CA ASN A 97 25.87 -7.93 10.77
C ASN A 97 24.95 -7.68 9.56
N LEU A 98 23.73 -7.21 9.80
CA LEU A 98 22.78 -6.90 8.72
C LEU A 98 23.17 -5.61 7.99
N ARG A 99 23.10 -5.63 6.66
CA ARG A 99 23.38 -4.51 5.74
C ARG A 99 22.29 -4.48 4.68
N ILE A 100 21.11 -4.00 5.05
CA ILE A 100 19.88 -4.25 4.29
C ILE A 100 18.95 -3.04 4.37
N LEU A 101 18.18 -2.79 3.32
CA LEU A 101 17.10 -1.80 3.37
C LEU A 101 16.07 -2.13 4.46
N SER A 102 15.38 -1.09 4.94
CA SER A 102 14.11 -1.25 5.65
C SER A 102 12.94 -1.06 4.68
N ASN A 103 11.97 -1.96 4.74
CA ASN A 103 10.70 -1.80 4.03
C ASN A 103 9.76 -0.81 4.73
N LEU A 104 9.96 -0.50 6.01
CA LEU A 104 9.21 0.55 6.70
C LEU A 104 9.83 1.91 6.35
N THR A 105 9.13 2.68 5.50
CA THR A 105 9.68 3.92 4.92
C THR A 105 8.86 5.15 5.32
N PRO A 106 9.05 5.70 6.53
CA PRO A 106 8.32 6.89 6.98
C PRO A 106 8.58 8.13 6.14
N ASP A 107 9.73 8.19 5.47
CA ASP A 107 10.09 9.33 4.61
C ASP A 107 9.50 9.21 3.18
N ARG A 108 8.71 8.16 2.89
CA ARG A 108 8.07 7.91 1.59
C ARG A 108 6.58 7.58 1.76
N ILE A 109 5.83 8.60 2.12
CA ILE A 109 4.39 8.51 2.36
C ILE A 109 3.63 9.17 1.20
N ALA A 110 2.65 8.45 0.66
CA ALA A 110 1.67 9.00 -0.26
C ALA A 110 0.36 9.32 0.47
N ARG A 111 -0.29 10.40 0.07
CA ARG A 111 -1.55 10.87 0.64
C ARG A 111 -2.56 11.10 -0.47
N SER A 112 -3.82 10.85 -0.15
CA SER A 112 -4.95 11.23 -0.99
C SER A 112 -6.12 11.66 -0.11
N LYS A 113 -6.96 12.53 -0.66
CA LYS A 113 -8.15 13.07 0.00
C LYS A 113 -9.27 13.18 -1.02
N ALA A 114 -10.47 12.77 -0.62
CA ALA A 114 -11.67 12.85 -1.43
C ALA A 114 -12.84 13.37 -0.60
N LYS A 115 -13.71 14.13 -1.26
CA LYS A 115 -15.01 14.54 -0.72
C LYS A 115 -16.10 13.79 -1.47
N PHE A 116 -16.96 13.10 -0.72
CA PHE A 116 -18.09 12.36 -1.25
C PHE A 116 -19.39 13.04 -0.82
N ARG A 117 -20.12 13.57 -1.80
CA ARG A 117 -21.38 14.26 -1.51
C ARG A 117 -22.41 13.28 -0.96
N LYS A 118 -23.08 13.62 0.13
CA LYS A 118 -23.98 12.71 0.85
C LYS A 118 -25.15 12.23 -0.01
N ASP A 119 -25.69 13.10 -0.85
CA ASP A 119 -26.78 12.82 -1.79
C ASP A 119 -26.42 11.72 -2.81
N LEU A 120 -25.15 11.63 -3.20
CA LEU A 120 -24.68 10.62 -4.16
C LEU A 120 -24.39 9.25 -3.53
N ILE A 121 -24.14 9.20 -2.23
CA ILE A 121 -23.63 7.98 -1.59
C ILE A 121 -24.66 7.22 -0.75
N GLY A 122 -25.85 7.78 -0.56
CA GLY A 122 -26.95 7.16 0.18
C GLY A 122 -27.48 7.99 1.36
N GLY A 123 -27.13 9.26 1.43
CA GLY A 123 -27.62 10.22 2.41
C GLY A 123 -26.84 10.23 3.72
N GLU A 124 -27.34 11.08 4.63
CA GLU A 124 -26.75 11.38 5.94
C GLU A 124 -26.51 10.12 6.81
N GLU A 125 -27.43 9.15 6.74
CA GLU A 125 -27.32 7.91 7.52
C GLU A 125 -26.14 7.04 7.04
N VAL A 126 -25.90 6.97 5.73
CA VAL A 126 -24.76 6.21 5.19
C VAL A 126 -23.44 6.88 5.58
N VAL A 127 -23.37 8.22 5.57
CA VAL A 127 -22.19 8.97 6.05
C VAL A 127 -21.86 8.57 7.50
N LYS A 128 -22.84 8.63 8.39
CA LYS A 128 -22.68 8.28 9.81
C LYS A 128 -22.21 6.84 10.02
N ARG A 129 -22.79 5.88 9.28
CA ARG A 129 -22.40 4.47 9.35
C ARG A 129 -20.99 4.20 8.84
N ILE A 130 -20.57 4.89 7.78
CA ILE A 130 -19.19 4.82 7.29
C ILE A 130 -18.22 5.31 8.36
N ILE A 131 -18.50 6.46 8.98
CA ILE A 131 -17.68 7.01 10.06
C ILE A 131 -17.59 6.03 11.23
N ARG A 132 -18.73 5.49 11.69
CA ARG A 132 -18.73 4.46 12.76
C ARG A 132 -17.94 3.20 12.40
N SER A 133 -18.02 2.75 11.14
CA SER A 133 -17.28 1.58 10.67
C SER A 133 -15.77 1.83 10.63
N TYR A 134 -15.37 3.05 10.27
CA TYR A 134 -13.98 3.50 10.35
C TYR A 134 -13.50 3.60 11.80
N GLU A 135 -14.26 4.22 12.69
CA GLU A 135 -13.90 4.35 14.11
C GLU A 135 -13.63 2.98 14.74
N MET A 136 -14.47 1.98 14.45
CA MET A 136 -14.23 0.60 14.86
C MET A 136 -12.91 0.06 14.29
N ALA A 137 -12.64 0.29 13.01
CA ALA A 137 -11.41 -0.17 12.38
C ALA A 137 -10.14 0.49 12.93
N ASP A 138 -10.23 1.71 13.47
CA ASP A 138 -9.06 2.41 14.01
C ASP A 138 -8.70 1.98 15.44
N VAL A 139 -9.65 1.40 16.18
CA VAL A 139 -9.44 0.96 17.58
C VAL A 139 -9.42 -0.55 17.78
N ASP A 140 -10.03 -1.33 16.88
CA ASP A 140 -10.07 -2.79 16.96
C ASP A 140 -9.16 -3.44 15.91
N PRO A 141 -8.07 -4.13 16.29
CA PRO A 141 -7.15 -4.76 15.35
C PRO A 141 -7.80 -5.83 14.47
N TYR A 142 -8.86 -6.51 14.94
CA TYR A 142 -9.57 -7.50 14.13
C TYR A 142 -10.27 -6.84 12.95
N ARG A 143 -10.94 -5.71 13.20
CA ARG A 143 -11.56 -4.93 12.14
C ARG A 143 -10.52 -4.22 11.28
N ALA A 144 -9.47 -3.65 11.87
CA ALA A 144 -8.37 -2.99 11.17
C ALA A 144 -7.75 -3.89 10.10
N ALA A 145 -7.49 -5.16 10.43
CA ALA A 145 -6.94 -6.13 9.49
C ALA A 145 -7.82 -6.28 8.24
N THR A 146 -9.13 -6.42 8.42
CA THR A 146 -10.07 -6.55 7.30
C THR A 146 -10.23 -5.24 6.52
N HIS A 147 -10.21 -4.11 7.23
CA HIS A 147 -10.32 -2.77 6.66
C HIS A 147 -9.12 -2.44 5.77
N ASN A 148 -7.90 -2.67 6.27
CA ASN A 148 -6.65 -2.45 5.53
C ASN A 148 -6.49 -3.46 4.39
N LYS A 149 -6.89 -4.73 4.58
CA LYS A 149 -6.97 -5.71 3.48
C LYS A 149 -7.84 -5.18 2.33
N GLY A 150 -8.97 -4.53 2.65
CA GLY A 150 -9.83 -3.90 1.67
C GLY A 150 -9.14 -2.81 0.84
N ILE A 151 -8.28 -2.01 1.47
CA ILE A 151 -7.42 -1.00 0.80
C ILE A 151 -6.43 -1.72 -0.13
N MET A 152 -5.71 -2.71 0.41
CA MET A 152 -4.63 -3.38 -0.30
C MET A 152 -5.11 -4.20 -1.50
N ASN A 153 -6.37 -4.68 -1.52
CA ASN A 153 -6.98 -5.27 -2.73
C ASN A 153 -6.82 -4.38 -3.98
N GLY A 154 -7.02 -3.06 -3.83
CA GLY A 154 -6.91 -2.11 -4.94
C GLY A 154 -5.47 -1.73 -5.22
N VAL A 155 -4.71 -1.44 -4.17
CA VAL A 155 -3.30 -1.04 -4.26
C VAL A 155 -2.46 -2.14 -4.92
N ASP A 156 -2.58 -3.38 -4.44
CA ASP A 156 -1.82 -4.52 -4.95
C ASP A 156 -2.15 -4.83 -6.39
N ALA A 157 -3.42 -4.70 -6.79
CA ALA A 157 -3.82 -4.91 -8.19
C ALA A 157 -3.06 -3.97 -9.14
N VAL A 158 -2.88 -2.70 -8.76
CA VAL A 158 -2.13 -1.72 -9.56
C VAL A 158 -0.62 -1.98 -9.49
N ILE A 159 -0.10 -2.32 -8.31
CA ILE A 159 1.32 -2.67 -8.14
C ILE A 159 1.69 -3.89 -8.99
N LEU A 160 0.86 -4.94 -8.96
CA LEU A 160 0.99 -6.14 -9.79
C LEU A 160 0.96 -5.80 -11.28
N ALA A 161 -0.01 -5.00 -11.71
CA ALA A 161 -0.12 -4.61 -13.12
C ALA A 161 1.13 -3.88 -13.60
N THR A 162 1.73 -3.04 -12.76
CA THR A 162 2.94 -2.25 -13.08
C THR A 162 4.26 -2.98 -12.81
N MET A 163 4.22 -4.26 -12.40
CA MET A 163 5.39 -5.08 -12.07
C MET A 163 6.28 -4.50 -10.95
N ASN A 164 5.66 -3.83 -9.98
CA ASN A 164 6.30 -3.41 -8.75
C ASN A 164 6.18 -4.51 -7.66
N ASP A 165 6.95 -4.41 -6.58
CA ASP A 165 6.93 -5.40 -5.50
C ASP A 165 5.77 -5.12 -4.52
N TRP A 166 4.71 -5.93 -4.61
CA TRP A 166 3.56 -5.81 -3.69
C TRP A 166 3.89 -6.23 -2.26
N ARG A 167 4.84 -7.14 -2.05
CA ARG A 167 5.19 -7.61 -0.69
C ARG A 167 5.86 -6.49 0.09
N SER A 168 6.66 -5.67 -0.57
CA SER A 168 7.24 -4.48 0.03
C SER A 168 6.16 -3.47 0.43
N ALA A 169 5.19 -3.22 -0.45
CA ALA A 169 4.07 -2.32 -0.14
C ALA A 169 3.20 -2.84 1.01
N GLU A 170 2.85 -4.12 1.00
CA GLU A 170 2.09 -4.78 2.07
C GLU A 170 2.83 -4.69 3.42
N ALA A 171 4.11 -5.06 3.46
CA ALA A 171 4.91 -4.98 4.69
C ALA A 171 4.98 -3.55 5.25
N ASN A 172 5.12 -2.56 4.37
CA ASN A 172 5.19 -1.16 4.76
C ASN A 172 3.85 -0.65 5.31
N ALA A 173 2.77 -0.88 4.56
CA ALA A 173 1.42 -0.48 4.93
C ALA A 173 0.98 -1.11 6.25
N HIS A 174 1.21 -2.42 6.43
CA HIS A 174 0.76 -3.14 7.61
C HIS A 174 1.63 -2.92 8.86
N THR A 175 2.86 -2.43 8.72
CA THR A 175 3.69 -2.06 9.89
C THR A 175 3.60 -0.58 10.25
N TYR A 176 2.95 0.23 9.41
CA TYR A 176 2.90 1.68 9.55
C TYR A 176 2.22 2.17 10.83
N HIS A 177 1.27 1.40 11.36
CA HIS A 177 0.57 1.73 12.61
C HIS A 177 1.53 1.94 13.79
N ASN A 178 2.71 1.30 13.79
CA ASN A 178 3.74 1.47 14.81
C ASN A 178 4.36 2.87 14.81
N LEU A 179 4.20 3.61 13.71
CA LEU A 179 4.68 4.98 13.56
C LEU A 179 3.54 5.99 13.63
N SER A 180 2.41 5.70 12.99
CA SER A 180 1.28 6.64 12.91
C SER A 180 0.43 6.69 14.18
N GLY A 181 0.43 5.62 14.98
CA GLY A 181 -0.49 5.45 16.10
C GLY A 181 -1.93 5.09 15.72
N HIS A 182 -2.20 4.86 14.43
CA HIS A 182 -3.52 4.52 13.90
C HIS A 182 -3.49 3.12 13.27
N LEU A 183 -4.46 2.28 13.64
CA LEU A 183 -4.58 0.95 13.05
C LEU A 183 -5.10 1.02 11.62
N SER A 184 -5.96 1.99 11.30
CA SER A 184 -6.49 2.21 9.95
C SER A 184 -5.56 3.10 9.13
N LEU A 185 -5.33 2.74 7.86
CA LEU A 185 -4.59 3.59 6.90
C LEU A 185 -5.41 4.78 6.38
N THR A 186 -6.74 4.72 6.54
CA THR A 186 -7.68 5.78 6.13
C THR A 186 -8.32 6.45 7.32
N ARG A 187 -8.73 7.70 7.16
CA ARG A 187 -9.55 8.45 8.12
C ARG A 187 -10.81 8.94 7.43
N TYR A 188 -11.92 8.90 8.15
CA TYR A 188 -13.17 9.46 7.67
C TYR A 188 -13.72 10.47 8.65
N SER A 189 -14.21 11.59 8.12
CA SER A 189 -14.86 12.64 8.87
C SER A 189 -16.03 13.21 8.06
N GLN A 190 -16.82 14.07 8.71
CA GLN A 190 -17.90 14.79 8.08
C GLN A 190 -17.54 16.27 7.99
N ASP A 191 -17.81 16.92 6.87
CA ASP A 191 -17.66 18.36 6.73
C ASP A 191 -18.91 19.14 7.20
N GLU A 192 -18.83 20.47 7.17
CA GLU A 192 -19.91 21.36 7.61
C GLU A 192 -21.22 21.21 6.79
N ASN A 193 -21.14 20.69 5.57
CA ASN A 193 -22.31 20.45 4.70
C ASN A 193 -22.93 19.06 4.95
N GLY A 194 -22.32 18.26 5.81
CA GLY A 194 -22.68 16.87 6.06
C GLY A 194 -22.11 15.89 5.05
N ASP A 195 -21.21 16.32 4.16
CA ASP A 195 -20.56 15.45 3.19
C ASP A 195 -19.43 14.65 3.84
N LEU A 196 -19.17 13.45 3.31
CA LEU A 196 -18.13 12.57 3.83
C LEU A 196 -16.76 13.00 3.27
N ILE A 197 -15.79 13.20 4.14
CA ILE A 197 -14.39 13.41 3.80
C ILE A 197 -13.63 12.12 4.09
N GLY A 198 -12.96 11.57 3.07
CA GLY A 198 -12.07 10.44 3.19
C GLY A 198 -10.63 10.87 2.96
N GLU A 199 -9.72 10.44 3.83
CA GLU A 199 -8.28 10.67 3.74
C GLU A 199 -7.54 9.34 3.86
N ILE A 200 -6.40 9.22 3.20
CA ILE A 200 -5.51 8.07 3.32
C ILE A 200 -4.07 8.53 3.47
N GLU A 201 -3.33 7.81 4.31
CA GLU A 201 -1.89 7.91 4.40
C GLU A 201 -1.31 6.50 4.27
N ILE A 202 -0.54 6.27 3.20
CA ILE A 202 0.05 4.96 2.92
C ILE A 202 1.54 5.11 2.63
N PRO A 203 2.44 4.50 3.42
CA PRO A 203 3.84 4.44 3.07
C PRO A 203 4.02 3.41 1.95
N VAL A 204 4.57 3.85 0.82
CA VAL A 204 4.72 2.99 -0.34
C VAL A 204 5.99 3.32 -1.11
N ALA A 205 6.87 2.33 -1.18
CA ALA A 205 8.12 2.42 -1.94
C ALA A 205 7.92 1.76 -3.31
N VAL A 206 7.48 2.54 -4.30
CA VAL A 206 7.37 2.10 -5.70
C VAL A 206 8.42 2.76 -6.58
N GLY A 207 8.65 2.17 -7.76
CA GLY A 207 9.48 2.75 -8.80
C GLY A 207 8.75 2.81 -10.15
N THR A 208 9.08 3.84 -10.94
CA THR A 208 8.79 3.91 -12.37
C THR A 208 9.97 3.46 -13.23
N VAL A 209 11.15 3.29 -12.60
CA VAL A 209 12.36 2.71 -13.19
C VAL A 209 12.95 1.59 -12.31
N GLY A 210 13.71 0.70 -12.94
CA GLY A 210 14.47 -0.36 -12.26
C GLY A 210 13.69 -1.66 -12.02
N GLY A 211 14.41 -2.77 -11.90
CA GLY A 211 13.82 -4.10 -11.73
C GLY A 211 12.91 -4.51 -12.90
N SER A 212 11.87 -5.31 -12.60
CA SER A 212 10.91 -5.81 -13.58
C SER A 212 10.08 -4.72 -14.27
N THR A 213 10.02 -3.52 -13.68
CA THR A 213 9.30 -2.39 -14.26
C THR A 213 9.88 -1.96 -15.62
N ASN A 214 11.19 -2.10 -15.83
CA ASN A 214 11.85 -1.74 -17.10
C ASN A 214 12.06 -2.92 -18.04
N THR A 215 12.13 -4.15 -17.53
CA THR A 215 12.42 -5.34 -18.36
C THR A 215 11.16 -5.94 -18.98
N VAL A 216 10.00 -5.79 -18.32
CA VAL A 216 8.74 -6.34 -18.82
C VAL A 216 7.97 -5.30 -19.65
N LYS A 217 7.81 -5.57 -20.96
CA LYS A 217 7.09 -4.68 -21.90
C LYS A 217 5.69 -4.27 -21.42
N LYS A 218 4.96 -5.18 -20.76
CA LYS A 218 3.62 -4.91 -20.22
C LYS A 218 3.61 -3.80 -19.17
N ALA A 219 4.65 -3.72 -18.33
CA ALA A 219 4.76 -2.68 -17.32
C ALA A 219 4.85 -1.28 -17.93
N ALA A 220 5.54 -1.13 -19.06
CA ALA A 220 5.62 0.13 -19.81
C ALA A 220 4.26 0.56 -20.37
N ILE A 221 3.45 -0.39 -20.86
CA ILE A 221 2.09 -0.11 -21.34
C ILE A 221 1.22 0.41 -20.19
N PHE A 222 1.23 -0.26 -19.04
CA PHE A 222 0.43 0.18 -17.89
C PHE A 222 0.89 1.53 -17.35
N ARG A 223 2.21 1.81 -17.31
CA ARG A 223 2.70 3.15 -16.97
C ARG A 223 2.23 4.22 -17.94
N LYS A 224 2.21 3.92 -19.24
CA LYS A 224 1.67 4.84 -20.27
C LYS A 224 0.16 5.07 -20.08
N ILE A 225 -0.60 4.05 -19.73
CA ILE A 225 -2.05 4.19 -19.42
C ILE A 225 -2.24 5.07 -18.18
N LEU A 226 -1.49 4.79 -17.10
CA LEU A 226 -1.53 5.58 -15.87
C LEU A 226 -1.09 7.03 -16.06
N SER A 227 -0.28 7.31 -17.09
CA SER A 227 0.24 8.65 -17.43
C SER A 227 0.98 9.32 -16.26
N VAL A 228 1.74 8.54 -15.48
CA VAL A 228 2.57 9.02 -14.37
C VAL A 228 3.99 9.31 -14.85
N GLY A 229 4.52 10.49 -14.51
CA GLY A 229 5.86 10.96 -14.86
C GLY A 229 6.92 10.63 -13.81
N SER A 230 6.51 10.36 -12.57
CA SER A 230 7.42 10.05 -11.46
C SER A 230 6.90 8.96 -10.53
N SER A 231 7.80 8.38 -9.73
CA SER A 231 7.43 7.46 -8.65
C SER A 231 6.54 8.11 -7.58
N SER A 232 6.66 9.44 -7.39
CA SER A 232 5.84 10.19 -6.45
C SER A 232 4.40 10.30 -6.93
N GLU A 233 4.20 10.67 -8.20
CA GLU A 233 2.87 10.68 -8.83
C GLU A 233 2.26 9.27 -8.84
N PHE A 234 3.08 8.26 -9.13
CA PHE A 234 2.61 6.87 -9.09
C PHE A 234 2.13 6.47 -7.68
N ALA A 235 2.87 6.84 -6.64
CA ALA A 235 2.48 6.59 -5.26
C ALA A 235 1.17 7.33 -4.88
N GLN A 236 0.94 8.54 -5.39
CA GLN A 236 -0.31 9.27 -5.18
C GLN A 236 -1.51 8.57 -5.85
N VAL A 237 -1.31 8.01 -7.06
CA VAL A 237 -2.34 7.19 -7.71
C VAL A 237 -2.69 5.97 -6.85
N LEU A 238 -1.69 5.29 -6.29
CA LEU A 238 -1.92 4.14 -5.39
C LEU A 238 -2.72 4.55 -4.15
N ALA A 239 -2.38 5.68 -3.53
CA ALA A 239 -3.15 6.22 -2.41
C ALA A 239 -4.61 6.49 -2.81
N ALA A 240 -4.84 7.15 -3.95
CA ALA A 240 -6.19 7.41 -4.44
C ALA A 240 -6.99 6.13 -4.72
N VAL A 241 -6.37 5.12 -5.33
CA VAL A 241 -6.98 3.80 -5.57
C VAL A 241 -7.31 3.10 -4.25
N GLY A 242 -6.39 3.12 -3.29
CA GLY A 242 -6.62 2.55 -1.96
C GLY A 242 -7.80 3.19 -1.22
N LEU A 243 -7.88 4.53 -1.26
CA LEU A 243 -9.00 5.27 -0.68
C LEU A 243 -10.33 4.95 -1.38
N ALA A 244 -10.34 4.90 -2.72
CA ALA A 244 -11.53 4.57 -3.50
C ALA A 244 -12.02 3.14 -3.21
N GLN A 245 -11.11 2.17 -3.13
CA GLN A 245 -11.42 0.77 -2.83
C GLN A 245 -11.98 0.62 -1.42
N ASN A 246 -11.41 1.34 -0.45
CA ASN A 246 -11.90 1.35 0.92
C ASN A 246 -13.28 1.98 1.04
N PHE A 247 -13.47 3.15 0.44
CA PHE A 247 -14.76 3.83 0.41
C PHE A 247 -15.84 2.92 -0.19
N ALA A 248 -15.56 2.25 -1.32
CA ALA A 248 -16.50 1.33 -1.94
C ALA A 248 -16.89 0.17 -1.00
N ALA A 249 -15.92 -0.40 -0.27
CA ALA A 249 -16.17 -1.46 0.70
C ALA A 249 -17.01 -0.97 1.89
N LEU A 250 -16.68 0.18 2.47
CA LEU A 250 -17.42 0.75 3.59
C LEU A 250 -18.83 1.18 3.19
N ARG A 251 -18.99 1.80 2.01
CA ARG A 251 -20.29 2.18 1.46
C ARG A 251 -21.16 0.95 1.26
N ALA A 252 -20.60 -0.10 0.65
CA ALA A 252 -21.31 -1.37 0.48
C ALA A 252 -21.81 -1.85 1.84
N LEU A 253 -20.91 -2.05 2.82
CA LEU A 253 -21.23 -2.50 4.19
C LEU A 253 -22.26 -1.63 4.95
N SER A 254 -22.24 -0.32 4.72
CA SER A 254 -23.01 0.67 5.48
C SER A 254 -24.39 0.94 4.88
N ALA A 255 -24.50 0.91 3.55
CA ALA A 255 -25.75 1.13 2.83
C ALA A 255 -26.57 -0.16 2.69
N GLU A 256 -25.90 -1.30 2.46
CA GLU A 256 -26.53 -2.62 2.27
C GLU A 256 -25.73 -3.70 3.01
N GLY A 257 -26.37 -4.65 3.70
CA GLY A 257 -25.61 -5.80 4.19
C GLY A 257 -24.91 -6.50 3.01
N ILE A 258 -23.58 -6.73 3.07
CA ILE A 258 -22.76 -7.31 1.97
C ILE A 258 -23.46 -8.48 1.28
N GLN A 259 -24.18 -9.29 2.05
CA GLN A 259 -24.94 -10.42 1.56
C GLN A 259 -25.88 -10.04 0.40
N LYS A 260 -26.62 -8.92 0.46
CA LYS A 260 -27.53 -8.53 -0.63
C LYS A 260 -26.80 -8.19 -1.94
N GLY A 261 -25.73 -7.39 -1.89
CA GLY A 261 -24.94 -7.03 -3.07
C GLY A 261 -24.13 -8.20 -3.65
N HIS A 262 -23.52 -9.02 -2.78
CA HIS A 262 -22.75 -10.19 -3.19
C HIS A 262 -23.67 -11.29 -3.75
N MET A 263 -24.89 -11.41 -3.22
CA MET A 263 -25.92 -12.27 -3.78
C MET A 263 -26.33 -11.83 -5.19
N GLY A 264 -26.40 -10.53 -5.48
CA GLY A 264 -26.62 -10.03 -6.85
C GLY A 264 -25.52 -10.44 -7.83
N LEU A 265 -24.24 -10.30 -7.44
CA LEU A 265 -23.12 -10.75 -8.27
C LEU A 265 -23.08 -12.27 -8.45
N HIS A 266 -23.33 -13.01 -7.37
CA HIS A 266 -23.40 -14.47 -7.41
C HIS A 266 -24.55 -14.95 -8.31
N ALA A 267 -25.72 -14.31 -8.22
CA ALA A 267 -26.88 -14.57 -9.06
C ALA A 267 -26.58 -14.31 -10.55
N ARG A 268 -25.91 -13.20 -10.89
CA ARG A 268 -25.45 -12.96 -12.26
C ARG A 268 -24.47 -14.03 -12.74
N SER A 269 -23.51 -14.45 -11.91
CA SER A 269 -22.56 -15.51 -12.26
C SER A 269 -23.26 -16.84 -12.53
N LEU A 270 -24.29 -17.19 -11.74
CA LEU A 270 -25.11 -18.38 -11.96
C LEU A 270 -25.91 -18.28 -13.26
N ALA A 271 -26.52 -17.13 -13.54
CA ALA A 271 -27.25 -16.88 -14.79
C ALA A 271 -26.33 -17.08 -16.02
N VAL A 272 -25.10 -16.54 -15.98
CA VAL A 272 -24.11 -16.75 -17.05
C VAL A 272 -23.76 -18.23 -17.19
N SER A 273 -23.57 -18.94 -16.08
CA SER A 273 -23.16 -20.35 -16.09
C SER A 273 -24.22 -21.29 -16.68
N VAL A 274 -25.50 -20.92 -16.64
CA VAL A 274 -26.59 -21.66 -17.31
C VAL A 274 -26.81 -21.23 -18.76
N GLY A 275 -26.00 -20.29 -19.28
CA GLY A 275 -26.01 -19.87 -20.68
C GLY A 275 -26.92 -18.68 -20.99
N ALA A 276 -27.28 -17.87 -19.99
CA ALA A 276 -27.96 -16.59 -20.20
C ALA A 276 -27.06 -15.58 -20.92
N LYS A 277 -27.63 -14.78 -21.82
CA LYS A 277 -26.91 -13.77 -22.62
C LYS A 277 -27.65 -12.43 -22.62
N GLY A 278 -26.89 -11.34 -22.65
CA GLY A 278 -27.44 -9.99 -22.69
C GLY A 278 -28.41 -9.73 -21.54
N ASP A 279 -29.60 -9.22 -21.86
CA ASP A 279 -30.64 -8.85 -20.89
C ASP A 279 -31.21 -10.04 -20.10
N GLU A 280 -31.01 -11.28 -20.56
CA GLU A 280 -31.39 -12.49 -19.82
C GLU A 280 -30.69 -12.56 -18.45
N ILE A 281 -29.42 -12.13 -18.39
CA ILE A 281 -28.58 -12.22 -17.18
C ILE A 281 -29.18 -11.36 -16.06
N ASP A 282 -29.58 -10.14 -16.40
CA ASP A 282 -30.05 -9.16 -15.43
C ASP A 282 -31.45 -9.56 -14.92
N ARG A 283 -32.35 -9.97 -15.82
CA ARG A 283 -33.69 -10.45 -15.45
C ARG A 283 -33.64 -11.69 -14.56
N ILE A 284 -32.81 -12.68 -14.89
CA ILE A 284 -32.67 -13.90 -14.08
C ILE A 284 -32.07 -13.56 -12.71
N SER A 285 -31.03 -12.73 -12.68
CA SER A 285 -30.38 -12.31 -11.45
C SER A 285 -31.34 -11.58 -10.52
N GLU A 286 -32.07 -10.57 -11.01
CA GLU A 286 -33.04 -9.81 -10.23
C GLU A 286 -34.16 -10.70 -9.67
N THR A 287 -34.67 -11.61 -10.51
CA THR A 287 -35.72 -12.55 -10.09
C THR A 287 -35.21 -13.46 -8.95
N MET A 288 -34.04 -14.09 -9.10
CA MET A 288 -33.47 -14.95 -8.06
C MET A 288 -33.21 -14.21 -6.74
N VAL A 289 -32.73 -12.96 -6.82
CA VAL A 289 -32.50 -12.13 -5.63
C VAL A 289 -33.81 -11.75 -4.96
N SER A 290 -34.83 -11.38 -5.73
CA SER A 290 -36.15 -11.01 -5.22
C SER A 290 -36.88 -12.18 -4.53
N GLU A 291 -36.70 -13.40 -5.05
CA GLU A 291 -37.29 -14.62 -4.51
C GLU A 291 -36.49 -15.20 -3.33
N GLY A 292 -35.25 -14.74 -3.13
CA GLY A 292 -34.31 -15.34 -2.18
C GLY A 292 -33.86 -16.76 -2.55
N ASN A 293 -34.07 -17.20 -3.79
CA ASN A 293 -33.72 -18.54 -4.29
C ASN A 293 -32.59 -18.45 -5.33
N ILE A 294 -31.36 -18.37 -4.84
CA ILE A 294 -30.16 -18.25 -5.68
C ILE A 294 -29.54 -19.64 -5.85
N SER A 295 -29.92 -20.33 -6.92
CA SER A 295 -29.43 -21.68 -7.22
C SER A 295 -29.30 -21.92 -8.72
N MET A 296 -28.40 -22.84 -9.09
CA MET A 296 -28.23 -23.30 -10.49
C MET A 296 -29.55 -23.82 -11.08
N ALA A 297 -30.34 -24.55 -10.28
CA ALA A 297 -31.63 -25.09 -10.72
C ALA A 297 -32.60 -23.96 -11.07
N ARG A 298 -32.76 -22.98 -10.16
CA ARG A 298 -33.66 -21.86 -10.39
C ARG A 298 -33.24 -21.00 -11.60
N ALA A 299 -31.94 -20.80 -11.77
CA ALA A 299 -31.40 -20.09 -12.94
C ALA A 299 -31.77 -20.78 -14.27
N ARG A 300 -31.76 -22.13 -14.32
CA ARG A 300 -32.20 -22.88 -15.51
C ARG A 300 -33.68 -22.74 -15.77
N ASP A 301 -34.51 -22.87 -14.72
CA ASP A 301 -35.97 -22.74 -14.85
C ASP A 301 -36.38 -21.36 -15.39
N LEU A 302 -35.73 -20.31 -14.88
CA LEU A 302 -35.95 -18.94 -15.32
C LEU A 302 -35.47 -18.70 -16.76
N LEU A 303 -34.34 -19.29 -17.15
CA LEU A 303 -33.85 -19.18 -18.53
C LEU A 303 -34.79 -19.89 -19.52
N GLU A 304 -35.29 -21.07 -19.17
CA GLU A 304 -36.27 -21.78 -19.99
C GLU A 304 -37.58 -21.01 -20.12
N SER A 305 -38.07 -20.40 -19.03
CA SER A 305 -39.31 -19.63 -19.07
C SER A 305 -39.19 -18.39 -19.96
N ILE A 306 -38.09 -17.63 -19.82
CA ILE A 306 -37.83 -16.43 -20.63
C ILE A 306 -37.77 -16.79 -22.13
N ARG A 307 -37.10 -17.89 -22.47
CA ARG A 307 -36.95 -18.32 -23.88
C ARG A 307 -38.24 -18.91 -24.45
N LYS A 308 -39.05 -19.62 -23.65
CA LYS A 308 -40.38 -20.10 -24.07
C LYS A 308 -41.38 -18.97 -24.30
N SER A 309 -41.28 -17.87 -23.54
CA SER A 309 -42.13 -16.69 -23.74
C SER A 309 -41.68 -15.79 -24.89
N SER A 310 -40.48 -16.00 -25.43
CA SER A 310 -39.91 -15.24 -26.55
C SER A 310 -39.97 -16.00 -27.89
N ALA A 311 -40.50 -17.23 -27.88
CA ALA A 311 -40.75 -18.09 -29.04
C ALA A 311 -42.23 -18.08 -29.39
#